data_AF-A0A8H7EPB0-F1
#
_entry.id   AF-A0A8H7EPB0-F1
#
_cell.length_a   1.000
_cell.length_b   1.000
_cell.length_c   1.000
_cell.angle_alpha   90.00
_cell.angle_beta   90.00
_cell.angle_gamma   90.00
#
_symmetry.space_group_name_H-M   'P 1'
#
loop_
_entity.id
_entity.type
_entity.pdbx_description
1 polymer ?
#
loop_
_entity_poly.entity_id
_entity_poly.type
_entity_poly.pdbx_seq_one_letter_code
_entity_poly.pdbx_strand_id
1 'polypeptide(L)'
;MVFSQHVKRRSLVTIISIVLGYVEALVSQINHYTISLAGITGEGFCSAARSGTKLFRRNLLSGLLGDLLTKLILYVGSLLISLSSGFATYIFAAHNLHSSHGLLVGMLAAVVPLYLSQFFSYTMMSIIDTTFLCYAIDLDTGTVHMSAAHTVFSGFD
;
A
#
# COMPACT_ATOMS: atom_id res chain seq x y z
N MET A 1 6.95 -7.85 -47.94
CA MET A 1 5.73 -7.97 -47.09
C MET A 1 5.96 -8.71 -45.75
N VAL A 2 6.90 -9.65 -45.64
CA VAL A 2 7.12 -10.45 -44.41
C VAL A 2 7.74 -9.67 -43.24
N PHE A 3 8.54 -8.63 -43.50
CA PHE A 3 9.21 -7.84 -42.45
C PHE A 3 8.24 -6.95 -41.64
N SER A 4 7.16 -6.46 -42.28
CA SER A 4 6.13 -5.67 -41.58
C SER A 4 5.27 -6.52 -40.63
N GLN A 5 5.10 -7.81 -40.93
CA GLN A 5 4.33 -8.75 -40.09
C GLN A 5 5.06 -9.07 -38.76
N HIS A 6 6.40 -9.20 -38.77
CA HIS A 6 7.17 -9.45 -37.55
C HIS A 6 7.23 -8.25 -36.60
N VAL A 7 7.32 -7.03 -37.13
CA VAL A 7 7.26 -5.78 -36.32
C VAL A 7 5.87 -5.60 -35.72
N LYS A 8 4.80 -5.80 -36.52
CA LYS A 8 3.42 -5.72 -36.03
C LYS A 8 3.11 -6.77 -34.96
N ARG A 9 3.67 -7.99 -35.09
CA ARG A 9 3.54 -9.07 -34.10
C ARG A 9 4.30 -8.77 -32.80
N ARG A 10 5.51 -8.17 -32.86
CA ARG A 10 6.24 -7.71 -31.66
C ARG A 10 5.50 -6.58 -30.93
N SER A 11 5.02 -5.56 -31.65
CA SER A 11 4.26 -4.47 -31.04
C SER A 11 2.94 -4.94 -30.44
N LEU A 12 2.23 -5.89 -31.07
CA LEU A 12 1.01 -6.48 -30.49
C LEU A 12 1.30 -7.22 -29.18
N VAL A 13 2.40 -7.98 -29.13
CA VAL A 13 2.81 -8.70 -27.91
C VAL A 13 3.12 -7.71 -26.79
N THR A 14 3.85 -6.62 -27.05
CA THR A 14 4.15 -5.60 -26.03
C THR A 14 2.89 -4.91 -25.52
N ILE A 15 1.96 -4.54 -26.41
CA ILE A 15 0.69 -3.93 -26.00
C ILE A 15 -0.15 -4.90 -25.16
N ILE A 16 -0.24 -6.17 -25.57
CA ILE A 16 -0.93 -7.21 -24.82
C ILE A 16 -0.27 -7.42 -23.45
N SER A 17 1.06 -7.45 -23.35
CA SER A 17 1.77 -7.58 -22.08
C SER A 17 1.52 -6.40 -21.14
N ILE A 18 1.48 -5.17 -21.67
CA ILE A 18 1.17 -3.98 -20.88
C ILE A 18 -0.27 -4.06 -20.36
N VAL A 19 -1.23 -4.38 -21.23
CA VAL A 19 -2.65 -4.53 -20.85
C VAL A 19 -2.82 -5.64 -19.81
N LEU A 20 -2.18 -6.79 -20.01
CA LEU A 20 -2.19 -7.89 -19.04
C LEU A 20 -1.60 -7.46 -17.70
N GLY A 21 -0.51 -6.68 -17.69
CA GLY A 21 0.08 -6.15 -16.46
C GLY A 21 -0.87 -5.22 -15.69
N TYR A 22 -1.60 -4.35 -16.38
CA TYR A 22 -2.63 -3.52 -15.74
C TYR A 22 -3.80 -4.36 -15.20
N VAL A 23 -4.24 -5.35 -15.95
CA VAL A 23 -5.32 -6.26 -15.52
C VAL A 23 -4.88 -7.05 -14.29
N GLU A 24 -3.65 -7.59 -14.29
CA GLU A 24 -3.08 -8.31 -13.16
C GLU A 24 -3.00 -7.41 -11.91
N ALA A 25 -2.54 -6.17 -12.07
CA ALA A 25 -2.49 -5.20 -10.97
C ALA A 25 -3.89 -4.92 -10.41
N LEU A 26 -4.89 -4.70 -11.27
CA LEU A 26 -6.28 -4.49 -10.84
C LEU A 26 -6.87 -5.71 -10.13
N VAL A 27 -6.65 -6.92 -10.68
CA VAL A 27 -7.11 -8.17 -10.07
C VAL A 27 -6.45 -8.39 -8.71
N SER A 28 -5.16 -8.13 -8.59
CA SER A 28 -4.43 -8.23 -7.32
C SER A 28 -4.99 -7.29 -6.26
N GLN A 29 -5.34 -6.06 -6.65
CA GLN A 29 -5.96 -5.10 -5.73
C GLN A 29 -7.34 -5.58 -5.27
N ILE A 30 -8.20 -6.00 -6.20
CA ILE A 30 -9.52 -6.54 -5.87
C ILE A 30 -9.40 -7.76 -4.95
N ASN A 31 -8.43 -8.64 -5.21
CA ASN A 31 -8.18 -9.81 -4.39
C ASN A 31 -7.80 -9.44 -2.95
N HIS A 32 -6.90 -8.47 -2.77
CA HIS A 32 -6.49 -7.96 -1.45
C HIS A 32 -7.70 -7.46 -0.65
N TYR A 33 -8.52 -6.58 -1.24
CA TYR A 33 -9.70 -6.04 -0.57
C TYR A 33 -10.80 -7.08 -0.36
N THR A 34 -10.95 -8.05 -1.27
CA THR A 34 -11.91 -9.15 -1.12
C THR A 34 -11.57 -10.03 0.08
N ILE A 35 -10.29 -10.36 0.27
CA ILE A 35 -9.83 -11.15 1.42
C ILE A 35 -10.12 -10.40 2.73
N SER A 36 -9.82 -9.10 2.76
CA SER A 36 -10.14 -8.24 3.91
C SER A 36 -11.65 -8.21 4.18
N LEU A 37 -12.49 -8.03 3.14
CA LEU A 37 -13.94 -8.01 3.25
C LEU A 37 -14.52 -9.34 3.74
N ALA A 38 -14.04 -10.46 3.22
CA ALA A 38 -14.42 -11.78 3.69
C ALA A 38 -14.05 -11.99 5.17
N GLY A 39 -12.91 -11.43 5.61
CA GLY A 39 -12.52 -11.43 7.01
C GLY A 39 -13.44 -10.62 7.92
N ILE A 40 -13.97 -9.49 7.44
CA ILE A 40 -14.85 -8.59 8.19
C ILE A 40 -16.29 -9.13 8.25
N THR A 41 -16.85 -9.53 7.10
CA THR A 41 -18.27 -9.94 6.99
C THR A 41 -18.48 -11.42 7.32
N GLY A 42 -17.43 -12.24 7.26
CA GLY A 42 -17.53 -13.70 7.39
C GLY A 42 -18.21 -14.38 6.20
N GLU A 43 -18.50 -13.66 5.12
CA GLU A 43 -19.11 -14.24 3.91
C GLU A 43 -18.10 -15.00 3.04
N GLY A 44 -18.58 -15.94 2.22
CA GLY A 44 -17.74 -16.63 1.26
C GLY A 44 -17.08 -15.67 0.26
N PHE A 45 -15.86 -15.99 -0.17
CA PHE A 45 -15.03 -15.16 -1.05
C PHE A 45 -15.79 -14.63 -2.29
N CYS A 46 -16.64 -15.45 -2.91
CA CYS A 46 -17.37 -15.07 -4.11
C CYS A 46 -18.48 -14.02 -3.82
N SER A 47 -19.10 -14.07 -2.64
CA SER A 47 -20.08 -13.06 -2.18
C SER A 47 -19.38 -11.75 -1.86
N ALA A 48 -18.29 -11.82 -1.06
CA ALA A 48 -17.45 -10.69 -0.74
C ALA A 48 -16.88 -10.02 -2.02
N ALA A 49 -16.40 -10.80 -2.99
CA ALA A 49 -15.87 -10.29 -4.25
C ALA A 49 -16.91 -9.51 -5.04
N ARG A 50 -18.17 -9.97 -5.06
CA ARG A 50 -19.27 -9.33 -5.80
C ARG A 50 -19.68 -8.01 -5.17
N SER A 51 -19.78 -7.97 -3.84
CA SER A 51 -20.09 -6.73 -3.10
C SER A 51 -18.91 -5.75 -3.18
N GLY A 52 -17.68 -6.24 -2.97
CA GLY A 52 -16.45 -5.45 -3.05
C GLY A 52 -16.22 -4.83 -4.43
N THR A 53 -16.45 -5.56 -5.53
CA THR A 53 -16.30 -5.01 -6.90
C THR A 53 -17.32 -3.91 -7.23
N LYS A 54 -18.56 -4.00 -6.72
CA LYS A 54 -19.57 -2.95 -6.92
C LYS A 54 -19.20 -1.67 -6.17
N LEU A 55 -18.65 -1.82 -4.96
CA LEU A 55 -18.15 -0.75 -4.10
C LEU A 55 -16.92 -0.07 -4.72
N PHE A 56 -15.94 -0.87 -5.15
CA PHE A 56 -14.72 -0.41 -5.81
C PHE A 56 -15.03 0.40 -7.06
N ARG A 57 -15.99 -0.01 -7.91
CA ARG A 57 -16.25 0.66 -9.19
C ARG A 57 -16.68 2.13 -9.08
N ARG A 58 -17.17 2.58 -7.92
CA ARG A 58 -17.65 3.97 -7.72
C ARG A 58 -16.57 4.87 -7.13
N ASN A 59 -15.77 4.37 -6.20
CA ASN A 59 -14.79 5.17 -5.44
C ASN A 59 -13.33 4.70 -5.65
N LEU A 60 -13.07 3.95 -6.73
CA LEU A 60 -11.80 3.29 -7.04
C LEU A 60 -10.60 4.24 -7.04
N LEU A 61 -10.76 5.43 -7.64
CA LEU A 61 -9.69 6.40 -7.80
C LEU A 61 -9.31 7.02 -6.45
N SER A 62 -10.28 7.48 -5.65
CA SER A 62 -10.01 8.07 -4.34
C SER A 62 -9.45 7.05 -3.35
N GLY A 63 -9.95 5.81 -3.38
CA GLY A 63 -9.40 4.72 -2.57
C GLY A 63 -7.95 4.38 -2.93
N LEU A 64 -7.65 4.22 -4.23
CA LEU A 64 -6.30 3.89 -4.69
C LEU A 64 -5.29 5.02 -4.45
N LEU A 65 -5.71 6.27 -4.64
CA LEU A 65 -4.86 7.44 -4.36
C LEU A 65 -4.59 7.58 -2.87
N GLY A 66 -5.61 7.38 -2.02
CA GLY A 66 -5.44 7.38 -0.55
C GLY A 66 -4.49 6.29 -0.08
N ASP A 67 -4.63 5.07 -0.61
CA ASP A 67 -3.73 3.94 -0.37
C ASP A 67 -2.28 4.26 -0.79
N LEU A 68 -2.08 4.82 -1.99
CA LEU A 68 -0.76 5.20 -2.49
C LEU A 68 -0.10 6.28 -1.63
N LEU A 69 -0.83 7.35 -1.30
CA LEU A 69 -0.32 8.46 -0.49
C LEU A 69 0.06 7.97 0.91
N THR A 70 -0.78 7.14 1.52
CA THR A 70 -0.53 6.52 2.82
C THR A 70 0.75 5.69 2.78
N LYS A 71 0.88 4.77 1.80
CA LYS A 71 2.09 3.96 1.60
C LYS A 71 3.33 4.82 1.44
N LEU A 72 3.24 5.89 0.64
CA LEU A 72 4.37 6.79 0.40
C LEU A 72 4.80 7.49 1.69
N ILE A 73 3.86 8.06 2.45
CA ILE A 73 4.15 8.79 3.70
C ILE A 73 4.80 7.87 4.72
N LEU A 74 4.24 6.68 4.94
CA LEU A 74 4.80 5.74 5.91
C LEU A 74 6.17 5.21 5.47
N TYR A 75 6.35 4.94 4.17
CA TYR A 75 7.64 4.49 3.63
C TYR A 75 8.72 5.55 3.78
N VAL A 76 8.45 6.79 3.33
CA VAL A 76 9.41 7.90 3.46
C VAL A 76 9.69 8.21 4.93
N GLY A 77 8.67 8.23 5.79
CA GLY A 77 8.84 8.41 7.23
C GLY A 77 9.75 7.34 7.85
N SER A 78 9.55 6.07 7.50
CA SER A 78 10.38 4.96 8.00
C SER A 78 11.85 5.09 7.57
N LEU A 79 12.09 5.52 6.33
CA LEU A 79 13.43 5.75 5.81
C LEU A 79 14.12 6.92 6.51
N LEU A 80 13.40 8.03 6.75
CA LEU A 80 13.95 9.19 7.43
C LEU A 80 14.35 8.86 8.88
N ILE A 81 13.51 8.11 9.60
CA ILE A 81 13.80 7.67 10.97
C ILE A 81 15.02 6.74 10.98
N SER A 82 15.06 5.76 10.07
CA SER A 82 16.18 4.82 9.97
C SER A 82 17.51 5.51 9.63
N LEU A 83 17.52 6.37 8.60
CA LEU A 83 18.73 7.06 8.15
C LEU A 83 19.24 8.06 9.19
N SER A 84 18.34 8.83 9.81
CA SER A 84 18.72 9.79 10.85
C SER A 84 19.27 9.09 12.09
N SER A 85 18.63 8.01 12.54
CA SER A 85 19.11 7.18 13.65
C SER A 85 20.49 6.57 13.35
N GLY A 86 20.64 5.90 12.21
CA GLY A 86 21.90 5.28 11.81
C GLY A 86 23.05 6.28 11.66
N PHE A 87 22.79 7.42 11.02
CA PHE A 87 23.77 8.48 10.84
C PHE A 87 24.17 9.11 12.17
N ALA A 88 23.20 9.43 13.04
CA ALA A 88 23.47 9.98 14.36
C ALA A 88 24.32 9.02 15.21
N THR A 89 23.99 7.72 15.21
CA THR A 89 24.76 6.70 15.93
C THR A 89 26.16 6.52 15.36
N TYR A 90 26.32 6.56 14.03
CA TYR A 90 27.63 6.48 13.39
C TYR A 90 28.55 7.64 13.81
N ILE A 91 28.06 8.88 13.72
CA ILE A 91 28.81 10.07 14.12
C ILE A 91 29.17 10.00 15.61
N PHE A 92 28.23 9.58 16.46
CA PHE A 92 28.47 9.41 17.88
C PHE A 92 29.56 8.35 18.17
N ALA A 93 29.47 7.19 17.53
CA ALA A 93 30.41 6.09 17.74
C ALA A 93 31.82 6.40 17.19
N ALA A 94 31.91 7.10 16.06
CA ALA A 94 33.17 7.49 15.46
C ALA A 94 33.88 8.59 16.26
N HIS A 95 33.15 9.60 16.74
CA HIS A 95 33.75 10.78 17.37
C HIS A 95 33.92 10.65 18.89
N ASN A 96 32.96 10.04 19.61
CA ASN A 96 33.01 9.97 21.07
C ASN A 96 33.68 8.70 21.59
N LEU A 97 33.54 7.59 20.86
CA LEU A 97 34.00 6.27 21.31
C LEU A 97 35.31 5.82 20.67
N HIS A 98 35.79 6.50 19.60
CA HIS A 98 36.95 6.09 18.78
C HIS A 98 36.96 4.59 18.45
N SER A 99 35.77 4.00 18.29
CA SER A 99 35.65 2.56 18.09
C SER A 99 35.85 2.22 16.61
N SER A 100 36.73 1.26 16.33
CA SER A 100 36.91 0.69 14.99
C SER A 100 35.62 0.05 14.43
N HIS A 101 34.62 -0.18 15.27
CA HIS A 101 33.34 -0.82 14.91
C HIS A 101 32.18 0.20 14.75
N GLY A 102 32.47 1.50 14.68
CA GLY A 102 31.44 2.55 14.58
C GLY A 102 30.49 2.39 13.39
N LEU A 103 30.99 1.87 12.26
CA LEU A 103 30.16 1.57 11.08
C LEU A 103 29.18 0.42 11.34
N LEU A 104 29.60 -0.64 12.04
CA LEU A 104 28.73 -1.76 12.40
C LEU A 104 27.59 -1.31 13.32
N VAL A 105 27.91 -0.51 14.33
CA VAL A 105 26.92 0.02 15.28
C VAL A 105 25.95 0.97 14.58
N GLY A 106 26.44 1.85 13.70
CA GLY A 106 25.59 2.72 12.88
C GLY A 106 24.66 1.95 11.95
N MET A 107 25.14 0.88 11.32
CA MET A 107 24.30 0.00 10.49
C MET A 107 23.21 -0.70 11.30
N LEU A 108 23.53 -1.26 12.46
CA LEU A 108 22.53 -1.86 13.36
C LEU A 108 21.48 -0.83 13.80
N ALA A 109 21.94 0.39 14.13
CA ALA A 109 21.07 1.50 14.52
C ALA A 109 20.25 2.10 13.37
N ALA A 110 20.55 1.76 12.11
CA ALA A 110 19.69 2.04 10.96
C ALA A 110 18.68 0.90 10.74
N VAL A 111 19.14 -0.36 10.78
CA VAL A 111 18.33 -1.54 10.44
C VAL A 111 17.23 -1.79 11.47
N VAL A 112 17.52 -1.65 12.77
CA VAL A 112 16.53 -1.92 13.82
C VAL A 112 15.34 -0.95 13.75
N PRO A 113 15.53 0.39 13.70
CA PRO A 113 14.42 1.32 13.53
C PRO A 113 13.69 1.16 12.20
N LEU A 114 14.39 0.78 11.12
CA LEU A 114 13.77 0.50 9.83
C LEU A 114 12.78 -0.66 9.95
N TYR A 115 13.20 -1.79 10.51
CA TYR A 115 12.34 -2.96 10.70
C TYR A 115 11.13 -2.64 11.57
N LEU A 116 11.37 -1.96 12.69
CA LEU A 116 10.29 -1.60 13.62
C LEU A 116 9.29 -0.66 12.94
N SER A 117 9.76 0.36 12.25
CA SER A 117 8.91 1.32 11.55
C SER A 117 8.12 0.66 10.41
N GLN A 118 8.73 -0.28 9.67
CA GLN A 118 8.03 -1.03 8.62
C GLN A 118 6.93 -1.94 9.20
N PHE A 119 7.18 -2.58 10.34
CA PHE A 119 6.16 -3.38 11.02
C PHE A 119 4.94 -2.54 11.44
N PHE A 120 5.18 -1.37 12.05
CA PHE A 120 4.11 -0.44 12.38
C PHE A 120 3.39 0.07 11.13
N SER A 121 4.13 0.30 10.05
CA SER A 121 3.56 0.78 8.80
C SER A 121 2.62 -0.23 8.17
N TYR A 122 3.02 -1.50 8.13
CA TYR A 122 2.17 -2.58 7.66
C TYR A 122 0.89 -2.72 8.50
N THR A 123 1.02 -2.63 9.82
CA THR A 123 -0.12 -2.70 10.74
C THR A 123 -1.09 -1.54 10.52
N MET A 124 -0.58 -0.31 10.40
CA MET A 124 -1.41 0.86 10.09
C MET A 124 -2.10 0.74 8.73
N MET A 125 -1.38 0.25 7.72
CA MET A 125 -1.94 0.00 6.39
C MET A 125 -3.17 -0.91 6.44
N SER A 126 -3.07 -2.02 7.17
CA SER A 126 -4.18 -2.97 7.35
C SER A 126 -5.38 -2.35 8.04
N ILE A 127 -5.15 -1.46 9.02
CA ILE A 127 -6.23 -0.76 9.73
C ILE A 127 -6.91 0.25 8.81
N ILE A 128 -6.13 0.98 8.01
CA ILE A 128 -6.65 1.99 7.07
C ILE A 128 -7.49 1.31 5.98
N ASP A 129 -7.00 0.22 5.38
CA ASP A 129 -7.73 -0.57 4.39
C ASP A 129 -9.08 -1.07 4.95
N THR A 130 -9.06 -1.59 6.17
CA THR A 130 -10.26 -2.09 6.87
C THR A 130 -11.25 -0.95 7.15
N THR A 131 -10.75 0.20 7.62
CA THR A 131 -11.59 1.37 7.94
C THR A 131 -12.21 1.97 6.68
N PHE A 132 -11.44 2.07 5.60
CA PHE A 132 -11.94 2.51 4.29
C PHE A 132 -13.03 1.58 3.79
N LEU A 133 -12.84 0.27 3.94
CA LEU A 133 -13.83 -0.73 3.53
C LEU A 133 -15.13 -0.61 4.35
N CYS A 134 -15.03 -0.39 5.67
CA CYS A 134 -16.20 -0.11 6.51
C CYS A 134 -16.93 1.17 6.09
N TYR A 135 -16.20 2.26 5.83
CA TYR A 135 -16.77 3.51 5.31
C TYR A 135 -17.49 3.28 3.98
N ALA A 136 -16.90 2.50 3.08
CA ALA A 136 -17.47 2.23 1.79
C ALA A 136 -18.74 1.35 1.90
N ILE A 137 -18.79 0.39 2.82
CA ILE A 137 -20.02 -0.37 3.15
C ILE A 137 -21.12 0.59 3.64
N ASP A 138 -20.79 1.49 4.56
CA ASP A 138 -21.71 2.48 5.11
C ASP A 138 -22.35 3.36 4.02
N LEU A 139 -21.58 3.74 3.00
CA LEU A 139 -22.10 4.45 1.83
C LEU A 139 -23.08 3.62 0.98
N ASP A 140 -22.88 2.30 0.85
CA ASP A 140 -23.78 1.43 0.06
C ASP A 140 -25.07 1.10 0.84
N THR A 141 -25.00 0.98 2.17
CA THR A 141 -26.16 0.73 3.04
C THR A 141 -26.92 2.00 3.43
N GLY A 142 -26.33 3.18 3.22
CA GLY A 142 -26.91 4.47 3.61
C GLY A 142 -26.90 4.69 5.13
N THR A 143 -25.98 4.03 5.84
CA THR A 143 -25.81 4.15 7.29
C THR A 143 -24.55 4.93 7.64
N VAL A 144 -24.45 5.44 8.86
CA VAL A 144 -23.22 6.06 9.38
C VAL A 144 -22.94 5.47 10.75
N HIS A 145 -22.04 4.49 10.81
CA HIS A 145 -21.62 3.88 12.06
C HIS A 145 -20.51 4.67 12.76
N MET A 146 -19.70 5.41 12.01
CA MET A 146 -18.62 6.25 12.55
C MET A 146 -18.52 7.59 11.80
N SER A 147 -18.94 8.68 12.45
CA SER A 147 -18.91 10.02 11.85
C SER A 147 -17.49 10.52 11.55
N ALA A 148 -16.51 10.17 12.39
CA ALA A 148 -15.10 10.56 12.18
C ALA A 148 -14.54 9.98 10.87
N ALA A 149 -14.85 8.72 10.55
CA ALA A 149 -14.43 8.10 9.30
C ALA A 149 -15.06 8.81 8.10
N HIS A 150 -16.36 9.12 8.18
CA HIS A 150 -17.05 9.88 7.14
C HIS A 150 -16.43 11.25 6.91
N THR A 151 -16.06 12.00 7.96
CA THR A 151 -15.44 13.32 7.80
C THR A 151 -14.06 13.27 7.14
N VAL A 152 -13.29 12.19 7.39
CA VAL A 152 -11.97 12.02 6.79
C VAL A 152 -12.10 11.62 5.33
N PHE A 153 -13.00 10.67 5.02
CA PHE A 153 -13.09 10.13 3.67
C PHE A 153 -13.98 10.94 2.70
N SER A 154 -14.97 11.69 3.21
CA SER A 154 -15.81 12.57 2.35
C SER A 154 -15.06 13.78 1.78
N GLY A 155 -13.87 14.08 2.30
CA GLY A 155 -13.02 15.16 1.78
C GLY A 155 -12.25 14.79 0.50
N PHE A 156 -12.33 13.54 0.05
CA PHE A 156 -11.65 13.01 -1.15
C PHE A 156 -12.61 12.74 -2.33
N ASP A 157 -13.90 13.09 -2.19
CA ASP A 157 -14.90 13.11 -3.28
C ASP A 157 -14.87 14.46 -4.02
#